data_AF-A0A958YSJ7-F1
#
_entry.id   AF-A0A958YSJ7-F1
#
_cell.length_a   1.000
_cell.length_b   1.000
_cell.length_c   1.000
_cell.angle_alpha   90.00
_cell.angle_beta   90.00
_cell.angle_gamma   90.00
#
_symmetry.space_group_name_H-M   'P 1'
#
loop_
_entity.id
_entity.type
_entity.pdbx_description
1 polymer ?
#
loop_
_entity_poly.entity_id
_entity_poly.type
_entity_poly.pdbx_seq_one_letter_code
_entity_poly.pdbx_strand_id
1 'polypeptide(L)' 'MPKNPSIKSVLIIGSGPIVIGQACEFDYSGSQSLRSLREDGIETVLINSNPATIMTDPTMADHIYLLPLTTKSIVQI' A
#
# COMPACT_ATOMS: atom_id res chain seq x y z
N MET A 1 -16.36 -15.23 -5.29
CA MET A 1 -16.70 -14.45 -6.51
C MET A 1 -15.44 -14.33 -7.36
N PRO A 2 -15.54 -14.34 -8.69
CA PRO A 2 -14.38 -14.17 -9.56
C PRO A 2 -13.81 -12.74 -9.51
N LYS A 3 -12.55 -12.57 -9.92
CA LYS A 3 -11.87 -11.27 -10.06
C LYS A 3 -12.69 -10.31 -10.93
N ASN A 4 -12.78 -9.03 -10.52
CA ASN A 4 -13.38 -7.98 -11.36
C ASN A 4 -12.37 -7.51 -12.44
N PRO A 5 -12.65 -7.73 -13.74
CA PRO A 5 -11.71 -7.36 -14.81
C PRO A 5 -11.64 -5.85 -15.09
N SER A 6 -12.58 -5.04 -14.59
CA SER A 6 -12.59 -3.59 -14.79
C SER A 6 -11.56 -2.84 -13.94
N ILE A 7 -11.13 -3.44 -12.83
CA ILE A 7 -10.11 -2.84 -11.94
C ILE A 7 -8.74 -3.20 -12.51
N LYS A 8 -7.99 -2.17 -12.92
CA LYS A 8 -6.64 -2.30 -13.48
C LYS A 8 -5.56 -1.93 -12.49
N SER A 9 -5.83 -0.94 -11.65
CA SER A 9 -4.93 -0.46 -10.61
C SER A 9 -5.66 -0.27 -9.28
N VAL A 10 -4.92 -0.40 -8.18
CA VAL A 10 -5.41 -0.18 -6.82
C VAL A 10 -4.38 0.62 -6.02
N LEU A 11 -4.84 1.70 -5.38
CA LEU A 11 -4.08 2.43 -4.37
C LEU A 11 -4.32 1.79 -3.00
N ILE A 12 -3.25 1.32 -2.37
CA ILE A 12 -3.22 0.93 -0.96
C ILE A 12 -2.73 2.11 -0.14
N ILE A 13 -3.46 2.43 0.93
CA ILE A 13 -3.10 3.43 1.92
C ILE A 13 -2.54 2.70 3.13
N GLY A 14 -1.26 2.89 3.41
CA GLY A 14 -0.59 2.35 4.59
C GLY A 14 -1.08 3.00 5.89
N SER A 15 -0.63 2.48 7.02
CA SER A 15 -1.03 2.98 8.35
C SER A 15 -0.26 4.22 8.82
N GLY A 16 0.91 4.49 8.23
CA GLY A 16 1.80 5.55 8.67
C GLY A 16 2.75 5.08 9.78
N PRO A 17 3.25 6.00 10.63
CA PRO A 17 4.20 5.66 11.69
C PRO A 17 3.58 4.72 12.73
N ILE A 18 4.42 3.89 13.35
CA ILE A 18 4.00 2.99 14.43
C ILE A 18 3.61 3.82 15.67
N VAL A 19 2.43 3.52 16.22
CA VAL A 19 1.94 4.08 17.49
C VAL A 19 1.31 2.99 18.35
N ILE A 20 1.13 3.25 19.65
CA ILE A 20 0.42 2.32 20.53
C ILE A 20 -1.01 2.13 20.01
N GLY A 21 -1.40 0.88 19.77
CA GLY A 21 -2.70 0.53 19.19
C GLY A 21 -2.75 0.52 17.66
N GLN A 22 -1.66 0.88 16.97
CA GLN A 22 -1.53 0.77 15.52
C GLN A 22 -0.06 0.55 15.14
N ALA A 23 0.35 -0.71 14.98
CA ALA A 23 1.75 -1.08 14.85
C ALA A 23 2.04 -1.94 13.61
N CYS A 24 2.93 -2.93 13.76
CA CYS A 24 3.52 -3.71 12.69
C CYS A 24 2.50 -4.61 11.95
N GLU A 25 1.34 -4.86 12.54
CA GLU A 25 0.25 -5.63 11.93
C GLU A 25 -0.15 -5.05 10.56
N PHE A 26 -0.07 -3.74 10.38
CA PHE A 26 -0.41 -3.08 9.11
C PHE A 26 0.67 -3.18 8.05
N ASP A 27 1.95 -3.26 8.44
CA ASP A 27 3.02 -3.58 7.49
C ASP A 27 2.85 -5.01 6.96
N TYR A 28 2.57 -5.95 7.86
CA TYR A 28 2.26 -7.33 7.51
C TYR A 28 1.04 -7.45 6.58
N SER A 29 -0.10 -6.86 6.96
CA SER A 29 -1.32 -6.90 6.17
C SER A 29 -1.19 -6.14 4.83
N GLY A 30 -0.51 -5.00 4.83
CA GLY A 30 -0.24 -4.21 3.63
C GLY A 30 0.65 -4.96 2.63
N SER A 31 1.72 -5.58 3.12
CA SER A 31 2.61 -6.43 2.32
C SER A 31 1.88 -7.63 1.71
N GLN A 32 1.01 -8.31 2.46
CA GLN A 32 0.18 -9.39 1.93
C GLN A 32 -0.80 -8.91 0.86
N SER A 33 -1.43 -7.75 1.08
CA SER A 33 -2.38 -7.16 0.14
C SER A 33 -1.71 -6.84 -1.20
N LEU A 34 -0.53 -6.22 -1.17
CA LEU A 34 0.26 -5.92 -2.37
C LEU A 34 0.61 -7.20 -3.16
N ARG A 35 1.07 -8.23 -2.46
CA ARG A 35 1.40 -9.52 -3.09
C ARG A 35 0.18 -10.16 -3.75
N SER A 36 -0.95 -10.21 -3.04
CA SER A 36 -2.18 -10.80 -3.57
C SER A 36 -2.69 -10.05 -4.80
N LEU A 37 -2.68 -8.72 -4.81
CA LEU A 37 -3.09 -7.92 -5.97
C LEU A 37 -2.16 -8.13 -7.17
N ARG A 38 -0.86 -8.23 -6.92
CA ARG A 38 0.15 -8.48 -7.95
C ARG A 38 0.02 -9.88 -8.55
N GLU A 39 -0.25 -10.90 -7.74
CA GLU A 39 -0.53 -12.27 -8.21
C GLU A 39 -1.76 -12.32 -9.13
N ASP A 40 -2.75 -11.47 -8.86
CA ASP A 40 -3.88 -11.26 -9.75
C ASP A 40 -3.56 -10.41 -10.98
N GLY A 41 -2.35 -9.84 -11.11
CA GLY A 41 -1.96 -8.95 -12.21
C GLY A 41 -2.69 -7.61 -12.20
N ILE A 42 -2.98 -7.09 -11.00
CA ILE A 42 -3.49 -5.73 -10.78
C ILE A 42 -2.29 -4.83 -10.46
N GLU A 43 -2.22 -3.66 -11.11
CA GLU A 43 -1.20 -2.66 -10.82
C GLU A 43 -1.38 -2.11 -9.40
N THR A 44 -0.29 -2.07 -8.65
CA THR A 44 -0.27 -1.74 -7.24
C THR A 44 0.41 -0.41 -6.99
N VAL A 45 -0.33 0.51 -6.37
CA VAL A 45 0.19 1.80 -5.90
C VAL A 45 0.13 1.80 -4.39
N LEU A 46 1.20 2.22 -3.72
CA LEU A 46 1.26 2.38 -2.28
C LEU A 46 1.58 3.81 -1.89
N ILE A 47 0.83 4.36 -0.93
CA ILE A 47 1.28 5.49 -0.11
C ILE A 47 1.46 5.05 1.35
N ASN A 48 2.62 5.34 1.93
CA ASN A 48 2.86 5.18 3.36
C ASN A 48 3.90 6.20 3.82
N SER A 49 3.72 6.83 4.98
CA SER A 49 4.70 7.79 5.49
C SER A 49 5.81 7.15 6.32
N ASN A 50 5.70 5.86 6.66
CA ASN A 50 6.69 5.15 7.45
C ASN A 50 7.72 4.44 6.56
N PRO A 51 9.00 4.88 6.54
CA PRO A 51 10.02 4.26 5.70
C PRO A 51 10.55 2.92 6.27
N ALA A 52 10.25 2.59 7.52
CA ALA A 52 10.72 1.39 8.20
C ALA A 52 9.73 0.23 8.08
N THR A 53 9.20 0.00 6.87
CA THR A 53 8.23 -1.07 6.60
C THR A 53 8.63 -1.89 5.38
N ILE A 54 8.34 -3.19 5.41
CA ILE A 54 8.59 -4.06 4.25
C ILE A 54 7.71 -3.62 3.08
N MET A 55 6.47 -3.24 3.31
CA MET A 55 5.56 -2.83 2.23
C MET A 55 6.08 -1.63 1.42
N THR A 56 6.98 -0.80 1.98
CA THR A 56 7.62 0.33 1.28
C THR A 56 8.91 -0.04 0.56
N ASP A 57 9.35 -1.29 0.58
CA ASP A 57 10.49 -1.73 -0.23
C ASP A 57 10.20 -1.54 -1.72
N PRO A 58 11.15 -1.06 -2.54
CA PRO A 58 10.94 -0.78 -3.97
C PRO A 58 10.42 -1.96 -4.81
N THR A 59 10.55 -3.19 -4.31
CA THR A 59 10.08 -4.41 -4.98
C THR A 59 8.62 -4.74 -4.66
N MET A 60 8.00 -4.10 -3.67
CA MET A 60 6.71 -4.53 -3.11
C MET A 60 5.47 -3.97 -3.84
N ALA A 61 5.57 -2.80 -4.47
CA ALA A 61 4.51 -2.23 -5.30
C ALA A 61 5.07 -1.72 -6.63
N ASP A 62 4.22 -1.45 -7.62
CA ASP A 62 4.64 -0.85 -8.90
C ASP A 62 5.03 0.63 -8.71
N HIS A 63 4.28 1.34 -7.86
CA HIS A 63 4.58 2.72 -7.46
C HIS A 63 4.50 2.86 -5.94
N ILE A 64 5.51 3.51 -5.34
CA ILE A 64 5.59 3.73 -3.88
C ILE A 64 5.81 5.21 -3.58
N TYR A 65 4.96 5.75 -2.73
CA TYR A 65 4.98 7.14 -2.29
C TYR A 65 5.23 7.23 -0.79
N LEU A 66 6.43 7.67 -0.43
CA LEU A 66 6.78 8.03 0.95
C LEU A 66 6.35 9.47 1.25
N LEU A 67 5.04 9.67 1.40
CA LEU A 67 4.42 10.98 1.64
C LEU A 67 3.60 10.97 2.95
N PRO A 68 3.37 12.15 3.58
CA PRO A 68 2.48 12.24 4.73
C PRO A 68 1.07 11.74 4.38
N LEU A 69 0.45 10.96 5.26
CA LEU A 69 -0.90 10.43 5.08
C LEU A 69 -1.98 11.50 5.35
N THR A 70 -2.03 12.48 4.45
CA THR A 70 -3.04 13.54 4.43
C THR A 70 -3.88 13.44 3.17
N THR A 71 -5.10 13.95 3.21
CA THR A 71 -5.98 14.02 2.03
C THR A 71 -5.32 14.75 0.87
N LYS A 72 -4.56 15.82 1.14
CA LYS A 72 -3.82 16.57 0.12
C LYS A 72 -2.78 15.71 -0.59
N SER A 73 -2.01 14.91 0.16
CA SER A 73 -1.00 14.01 -0.44
C SER A 73 -1.65 12.92 -1.26
N ILE A 74 -2.76 12.34 -0.77
CA ILE A 74 -3.48 11.26 -1.45
C ILE A 74 -4.10 11.75 -2.76
N VAL A 75 -4.68 12.96 -2.80
CA VAL A 75 -5.28 13.55 -4.02
C VAL A 75 -4.24 13.87 -5.10
N GLN A 76 -2.96 14.05 -4.72
CA GLN A 76 -1.89 14.31 -5.67
C GLN A 76 -1.43 13.04 -6.43
N ILE A 77 -1.67 11.86 -5.85
CA ILE A 77 -1.36 10.54 -6.44
C ILE A 77 -2.50 10.14 -7.36
#